data_AF-G5K4T2-F1
#
_entry.id   AF-G5K4T2-F1
#
_cell.length_a   1.000
_cell.length_b   1.000
_cell.length_c   1.000
_cell.angle_alpha   90.00
_cell.angle_beta   90.00
_cell.angle_gamma   90.00
#
_symmetry.space_group_name_H-M   'P 1'
#
loop_
_entity.id
_entity.type
_entity.pdbx_description
1 polymer ?
#
loop_
_entity_poly.entity_id
_entity_poly.type
_entity_poly.pdbx_seq_one_letter_code
_entity_poly.pdbx_strand_id
1 'polypeptide(L)'
;MKKEKDFFSKLEKARKKQEELDDLINEIFNIFDFDLSEIPFASTNATNLEEAISCYILYGEKPITGDISDFWKFAKGYEDFHNEY
;
A
#
# COMPACT_ATOMS: atom_id res chain seq x y z
N MET A 1 23.33 23.81 18.58
CA MET A 1 22.25 24.79 18.35
C MET A 1 21.61 24.80 16.95
N LYS A 2 22.08 25.49 15.89
CA LYS A 2 21.29 25.55 14.62
C LYS A 2 21.09 24.18 13.94
N LYS A 3 22.14 23.37 13.82
CA LYS A 3 22.08 22.01 13.23
C LYS A 3 21.24 21.04 14.06
N GLU A 4 21.28 21.18 15.37
CA GLU A 4 20.56 20.35 16.32
C GLU A 4 19.05 20.61 16.27
N LYS A 5 18.64 21.87 16.29
CA LYS A 5 17.23 22.25 16.09
C LYS A 5 16.70 21.77 14.73
N ASP A 6 17.51 21.92 13.68
CA ASP A 6 17.16 21.45 12.33
C ASP A 6 17.05 19.92 12.25
N PHE A 7 17.95 19.20 12.94
CA PHE A 7 17.89 17.73 13.05
C PHE A 7 16.59 17.28 13.73
N PHE A 8 16.26 17.82 14.91
CA PHE A 8 15.03 17.44 15.63
C PHE A 8 13.78 17.81 14.84
N SER A 9 13.74 18.99 14.24
CA SER A 9 12.60 19.40 13.41
C SER A 9 12.39 18.49 12.20
N LYS A 10 13.46 18.02 11.55
CA LYS A 10 13.37 17.05 10.45
C LYS A 10 12.91 15.68 10.93
N LEU A 11 13.36 15.23 12.10
CA LEU A 11 12.96 13.96 12.68
C LEU A 11 11.47 13.95 13.05
N GLU A 12 10.97 15.00 13.71
CA GLU A 12 9.55 15.17 14.02
C GLU A 12 8.71 15.22 12.74
N LYS A 13 9.18 15.95 11.71
CA LYS A 13 8.49 16.00 10.42
C LYS A 13 8.46 14.64 9.72
N ALA A 14 9.54 13.87 9.79
CA ALA A 14 9.58 12.52 9.24
C ALA A 14 8.58 11.60 9.96
N ARG A 15 8.50 11.68 11.30
CA ARG A 15 7.54 10.89 12.08
C ARG A 15 6.10 11.22 11.71
N LYS A 16 5.74 12.51 11.64
CA LYS A 16 4.40 12.96 11.22
C LYS A 16 4.04 12.46 9.82
N LYS A 17 5.00 12.46 8.90
CA LYS A 17 4.80 11.93 7.54
C LYS A 17 4.60 10.43 7.49
N GLN A 18 5.27 9.68 8.38
CA GLN A 18 5.03 8.25 8.50
C GLN A 18 3.63 7.97 9.03
N GLU A 19 3.16 8.72 10.03
CA GLU A 19 1.79 8.58 10.56
C GLU A 19 0.74 8.89 9.47
N GLU A 20 0.92 9.98 8.73
CA GLU A 20 0.07 10.32 7.58
C GLU A 20 0.07 9.22 6.50
N LEU A 21 1.20 8.54 6.30
CA LEU A 21 1.32 7.43 5.35
C LEU A 21 0.61 6.18 5.87
N ASP A 22 0.78 5.84 7.15
CA ASP A 22 0.13 4.71 7.81
C ASP A 22 -1.40 4.85 7.74
N ASP A 23 -1.91 6.06 8.00
CA ASP A 23 -3.35 6.38 7.87
C ASP A 23 -3.85 6.16 6.44
N LEU A 24 -3.12 6.65 5.42
CA LEU A 24 -3.48 6.45 4.02
C LEU A 24 -3.43 4.97 3.58
N ILE A 25 -2.46 4.19 4.08
CA ILE A 25 -2.40 2.75 3.82
C ILE A 25 -3.64 2.07 4.39
N ASN A 26 -4.01 2.40 5.63
CA ASN A 26 -5.23 1.88 6.24
C ASN A 26 -6.48 2.28 5.45
N GLU A 27 -6.59 3.54 5.00
CA GLU A 27 -7.69 3.97 4.15
C GLU A 27 -7.78 3.14 2.86
N ILE A 28 -6.64 2.88 2.19
CA ILE A 28 -6.58 2.07 0.97
C ILE A 28 -7.05 0.63 1.24
N PHE A 29 -6.59 0.00 2.31
CA PHE A 29 -6.98 -1.37 2.65
C PHE A 29 -8.43 -1.51 3.10
N ASN A 30 -9.06 -0.41 3.51
CA ASN A 30 -10.49 -0.36 3.85
C ASN A 30 -11.38 0.19 2.70
N ILE A 31 -10.85 0.36 1.47
CA ILE A 31 -11.68 0.73 0.31
C ILE A 31 -12.67 -0.39 -0.04
N PHE A 32 -12.28 -1.64 0.18
CA PHE A 32 -13.06 -2.83 -0.13
C PHE A 32 -13.59 -3.46 1.15
N ASP A 33 -14.77 -4.08 1.07
CA ASP A 33 -15.41 -4.78 2.19
C ASP A 33 -14.83 -6.20 2.42
N PHE A 34 -13.69 -6.53 1.80
CA PHE A 34 -13.00 -7.81 1.91
C PHE A 34 -11.50 -7.63 2.14
N ASP A 35 -10.85 -8.69 2.64
CA ASP A 35 -9.44 -8.69 2.97
C ASP A 35 -8.57 -8.87 1.71
N LEU A 36 -7.71 -7.89 1.42
CA LEU A 36 -6.83 -7.92 0.25
C LEU A 36 -5.74 -8.99 0.34
N SER A 37 -5.45 -9.51 1.55
CA SER A 37 -4.52 -10.62 1.75
C SER A 37 -5.06 -11.95 1.20
N GLU A 38 -6.37 -12.06 0.97
CA GLU A 38 -7.00 -13.24 0.35
C GLU A 38 -6.80 -13.31 -1.16
N ILE A 39 -6.41 -12.19 -1.80
CA ILE A 39 -6.28 -12.09 -3.26
C ILE A 39 -4.87 -12.50 -3.68
N PRO A 40 -4.69 -13.62 -4.40
CA PRO A 40 -3.38 -14.02 -4.90
C PRO A 40 -2.83 -12.98 -5.88
N PHE A 41 -1.60 -12.52 -5.62
CA PHE A 41 -0.93 -11.55 -6.47
C PHE A 41 0.57 -11.85 -6.50
N ALA A 42 1.05 -12.43 -7.60
CA ALA A 42 2.44 -12.83 -7.74
C ALA A 42 3.29 -11.65 -8.22
N SER A 43 3.99 -10.99 -7.31
CA SER A 43 5.02 -9.99 -7.63
C SER A 43 6.38 -10.40 -7.06
N THR A 44 7.42 -9.58 -7.24
CA THR A 44 8.80 -9.93 -6.86
C THR A 44 8.94 -10.34 -5.41
N ASN A 45 8.29 -9.61 -4.48
CA ASN A 45 8.36 -9.86 -3.04
C ASN A 45 6.96 -9.92 -2.38
N ALA A 46 5.94 -10.33 -3.14
CA ALA A 46 4.58 -10.46 -2.62
C ALA A 46 3.91 -11.71 -3.19
N THR A 47 3.09 -12.33 -2.36
CA THR A 47 2.25 -13.48 -2.69
C THR A 47 0.77 -13.12 -2.76
N ASN A 48 0.37 -12.02 -2.14
CA ASN A 48 -0.99 -11.48 -2.15
C ASN A 48 -1.02 -9.98 -2.46
N LEU A 49 -2.23 -9.46 -2.68
CA LEU A 49 -2.43 -8.08 -3.14
C LEU A 49 -2.07 -7.05 -2.06
N GLU A 50 -2.36 -7.33 -0.78
CA GLU A 50 -1.97 -6.46 0.34
C GLU A 50 -0.45 -6.28 0.43
N GLU A 51 0.30 -7.38 0.37
CA GLU A 51 1.77 -7.39 0.35
C GLU A 51 2.30 -6.60 -0.85
N ALA A 52 1.71 -6.78 -2.03
CA ALA A 52 2.16 -6.11 -3.25
C ALA A 52 1.96 -4.59 -3.20
N ILE A 53 0.82 -4.13 -2.68
CA ILE A 53 0.54 -2.70 -2.47
C ILE A 53 1.50 -2.12 -1.42
N SER A 54 1.73 -2.85 -0.32
CA SER A 54 2.69 -2.46 0.71
C SER A 54 4.11 -2.29 0.13
N CYS A 55 4.55 -3.23 -0.70
CA CYS A 55 5.86 -3.16 -1.37
C CYS A 55 5.95 -2.00 -2.37
N TYR A 56 4.88 -1.69 -3.09
CA TYR A 56 4.83 -0.50 -3.96
C TYR A 56 5.01 0.79 -3.15
N ILE A 57 4.31 0.91 -2.02
CA ILE A 57 4.32 2.13 -1.21
C ILE A 57 5.65 2.30 -0.45
N LEU A 58 6.14 1.25 0.22
CA LEU A 58 7.28 1.33 1.13
C LEU A 58 8.63 1.18 0.42
N TYR A 59 8.68 0.41 -0.67
CA TYR A 59 9.92 0.06 -1.36
C TYR A 59 9.97 0.52 -2.82
N GLY A 60 8.86 1.04 -3.35
CA GLY A 60 8.78 1.49 -4.76
C GLY A 60 8.82 0.32 -5.75
N GLU A 61 8.46 -0.89 -5.33
CA GLU A 61 8.37 -2.04 -6.22
C GLU A 61 7.29 -1.82 -7.28
N LYS A 62 7.52 -2.32 -8.49
CA LYS A 62 6.56 -2.17 -9.58
C LYS A 62 5.53 -3.31 -9.55
N PRO A 63 4.26 -3.04 -9.92
CA PRO A 63 3.27 -4.08 -10.16
C PRO A 63 3.65 -4.93 -11.39
N ILE A 64 2.86 -5.98 -11.66
CA ILE A 64 3.16 -7.02 -12.68
C ILE A 64 3.51 -6.42 -14.04
N THR A 65 2.72 -5.47 -14.53
CA THR A 65 2.96 -4.80 -15.81
C THR A 65 3.73 -3.48 -15.68
N GLY A 66 4.01 -3.05 -14.44
CA GLY A 66 4.53 -1.74 -14.11
C GLY A 66 3.47 -0.62 -14.04
N ASP A 67 2.20 -0.93 -14.28
CA ASP A 67 1.06 -0.02 -14.17
C ASP A 67 0.28 -0.25 -12.86
N ILE A 68 0.04 0.82 -12.10
CA ILE A 68 -0.70 0.78 -10.82
C ILE A 68 -2.14 0.25 -10.97
N SER A 69 -2.72 0.32 -12.18
CA SER A 69 -4.03 -0.24 -12.47
C SER A 69 -4.12 -1.75 -12.27
N ASP A 70 -2.99 -2.46 -12.22
CA ASP A 70 -2.97 -3.89 -11.92
C ASP A 70 -3.55 -4.19 -10.53
N PHE A 71 -3.27 -3.37 -9.51
CA PHE A 71 -3.84 -3.58 -8.18
C PHE A 71 -5.37 -3.50 -8.19
N TRP A 72 -5.91 -2.50 -8.90
CA TRP A 72 -7.35 -2.31 -9.04
C TRP A 72 -8.02 -3.46 -9.80
N LYS A 73 -7.42 -3.93 -10.91
CA LYS A 73 -7.97 -5.03 -11.71
C LYS A 73 -8.13 -6.31 -10.88
N PHE A 74 -7.15 -6.62 -10.04
CA PHE A 74 -7.20 -7.80 -9.18
C PHE A 74 -8.24 -7.65 -8.07
N ALA A 75 -8.28 -6.50 -7.38
CA ALA A 75 -9.29 -6.23 -6.36
C ALA A 75 -10.72 -6.31 -6.90
N LYS A 76 -11.00 -5.63 -8.03
CA LYS A 76 -12.33 -5.67 -8.66
C LYS A 76 -12.68 -7.04 -9.22
N GLY A 77 -11.73 -7.75 -9.81
CA GLY A 77 -11.96 -9.11 -10.30
C GLY A 77 -12.35 -10.07 -9.17
N TYR A 78 -11.78 -9.91 -7.97
CA TYR A 78 -12.19 -10.66 -6.79
C TYR A 78 -13.61 -10.28 -6.33
N GLU A 79 -13.88 -8.98 -6.19
CA GLU A 79 -15.21 -8.48 -5.80
C GLU A 79 -16.32 -8.97 -6.75
N ASP A 80 -16.09 -8.87 -8.05
CA ASP A 80 -17.05 -9.29 -9.08
C ASP A 80 -17.31 -10.80 -8.99
N PHE A 81 -16.26 -11.61 -8.80
CA PHE A 81 -16.40 -13.06 -8.60
C PHE A 81 -17.22 -13.41 -7.36
N HIS A 82 -17.05 -12.66 -6.26
CA HIS A 82 -17.77 -12.92 -5.01
C HIS A 82 -19.20 -12.37 -4.98
N ASN A 83 -19.54 -11.39 -5.82
CA ASN A 83 -20.90 -10.86 -5.94
C ASN A 83 -21.79 -11.66 -6.91
N GLU A 84 -21.21 -12.52 -7.74
CA GLU A 84 -21.94 -13.40 -8.67
C GLU A 84 -22.47 -14.69 -8.02
N TYR A 85 -22.09 -14.98 -6.77
CA TYR A 85 -22.45 -16.20 -6.02
C TYR A 85 -22.98 -15.90 -4.61
#